data_AF-A0A3A8WD04-F1
#
_entry.id   AF-A0A3A8WD04-F1
#
_cell.length_a   1.000
_cell.length_b   1.000
_cell.length_c   1.000
_cell.angle_alpha   90.00
_cell.angle_beta   90.00
_cell.angle_gamma   90.00
#
_symmetry.space_group_name_H-M   'P 1'
#
loop_
_entity.id
_entity.type
_entity.pdbx_description
1 polymer ?
#
loop_
_entity_poly.entity_id
_entity_poly.type
_entity_poly.pdbx_seq_one_letter_code
_entity_poly.pdbx_strand_id
1 'polypeptide(L)'
;MKVDIKMKYIIWGTGGAARKFLFENILSFFVNGDIAAVVDGDTKKGKDFFGQRVILPIDVADIEYDRMIICSTYYDEIVSEACRIGLDREKIVSRMEIKKELANYYIEECGIMEKKVLVLGDKKYQMFPMYEEYFQKLSFLPLSELSRLGEFEYDYIILTELSNTEFNIDSEDELTLQSRIIFRLIDEFGVKRSSILPSSTFMMIYANSERRLSYGDEYPDKTFLEIRIMGYTGWGFIFHVVSRNILYAYQKGYIPVINMMTCRNTYLEEDELGKVNAWEKFFEQPAEYTMDDVFKAKNVILASLQKEEVYDSRVFYRRIVMKPRLQEMFNSYMKKFKAHERVLGVLYRGTDYANLKPYNHPIQPTLSVMLDKVEEKRKEWGLENIYLCTEVEEAVEAFKERFADKVFYYPQMRYSEKCDNYLGALSFERKEDAFYRGADYWILINALARCDSLISGQCGGSHLAIEINGGMYSNVFEFDLGKYGVTKP
;
A
#
# COMPACT_ATOMS: atom_id res chain seq x y z
N MET A 1 7.76 -30.59 22.71
CA MET A 1 8.60 -31.23 21.67
C MET A 1 7.79 -31.20 20.37
N LYS A 2 7.76 -30.07 19.67
CA LYS A 2 7.19 -30.02 18.30
C LYS A 2 8.29 -30.62 17.40
N VAL A 3 7.95 -31.64 16.63
CA VAL A 3 8.87 -32.25 15.67
C VAL A 3 9.16 -31.21 14.59
N ASP A 4 10.41 -30.78 14.47
CA ASP A 4 10.91 -29.99 13.34
C ASP A 4 10.83 -30.85 12.08
N ILE A 5 9.67 -30.90 11.44
CA ILE A 5 9.55 -31.48 10.11
C ILE A 5 10.01 -30.41 9.13
N LYS A 6 11.23 -30.57 8.61
CA LYS A 6 11.77 -29.71 7.55
C LYS A 6 10.90 -29.89 6.29
N MET A 7 10.19 -28.85 5.89
CA MET A 7 9.27 -28.88 4.75
C MET A 7 10.02 -28.83 3.42
N LYS A 8 9.62 -29.62 2.42
CA LYS A 8 10.15 -29.56 1.04
C LYS A 8 9.27 -28.68 0.15
N TYR A 9 9.89 -27.66 -0.44
CA TYR A 9 9.23 -26.68 -1.29
C TYR A 9 9.60 -26.83 -2.76
N ILE A 10 8.60 -26.79 -3.63
CA ILE A 10 8.78 -26.47 -5.05
C ILE A 10 8.52 -24.98 -5.24
N ILE A 11 9.40 -24.27 -5.93
CA ILE A 11 9.18 -22.87 -6.31
C ILE A 11 8.89 -22.78 -7.81
N TRP A 12 7.71 -22.29 -8.18
CA TRP A 12 7.33 -22.14 -9.58
C TRP A 12 7.37 -20.67 -10.00
N GLY A 13 8.29 -20.34 -10.91
CA GLY A 13 8.51 -19.01 -11.47
C GLY A 13 9.84 -18.40 -11.02
N THR A 14 10.61 -17.88 -11.99
CA THR A 14 11.97 -17.33 -11.78
C THR A 14 12.07 -15.83 -12.09
N GLY A 15 10.94 -15.14 -12.25
CA GLY A 15 10.88 -13.71 -12.57
C GLY A 15 11.42 -12.82 -11.44
N GLY A 16 11.55 -11.51 -11.71
CA GLY A 16 12.03 -10.54 -10.71
C GLY A 16 11.21 -10.54 -9.42
N ALA A 17 9.89 -10.72 -9.54
CA ALA A 17 9.00 -10.80 -8.38
C ALA A 17 9.20 -12.08 -7.55
N ALA A 18 9.61 -13.19 -8.17
CA ALA A 18 10.01 -14.42 -7.48
C ALA A 18 11.34 -14.22 -6.76
N ARG A 19 12.31 -13.59 -7.44
CA ARG A 19 13.63 -13.29 -6.87
C ARG A 19 13.51 -12.44 -5.61
N LYS A 20 12.74 -11.35 -5.70
CA LYS A 20 12.46 -10.47 -4.55
C LYS A 20 11.78 -11.24 -3.42
N PHE A 21 10.71 -11.99 -3.72
CA PHE A 21 9.98 -12.76 -2.72
C PHE A 21 10.89 -13.76 -1.97
N LEU A 22 11.67 -14.57 -2.67
CA LEU A 22 12.54 -15.55 -2.04
C LEU A 22 13.65 -14.90 -1.21
N PHE A 23 14.23 -13.81 -1.69
CA PHE A 23 15.24 -13.09 -0.92
C PHE A 23 14.67 -12.49 0.36
N GLU A 24 13.52 -11.83 0.27
CA GLU A 24 12.85 -11.18 1.41
C GLU A 24 12.40 -12.19 2.45
N ASN A 25 12.02 -13.40 2.02
CA ASN A 25 11.45 -14.43 2.87
C ASN A 25 12.42 -15.59 3.11
N ILE A 26 13.71 -15.39 2.80
CA ILE A 26 14.75 -16.43 2.81
C ILE A 26 14.85 -17.12 4.18
N LEU A 27 14.60 -16.40 5.27
CA LEU A 27 14.63 -16.97 6.62
C LEU A 27 13.62 -18.10 6.82
N SER A 28 12.46 -18.03 6.20
CA SER A 28 11.45 -19.10 6.29
C SER A 28 11.88 -20.38 5.56
N PHE A 29 12.54 -20.22 4.42
CA PHE A 29 13.02 -21.31 3.59
C PHE A 29 14.30 -21.95 4.14
N PHE A 30 15.13 -21.20 4.87
CA PHE A 30 16.40 -21.71 5.39
C PHE A 30 16.32 -22.22 6.83
N VAL A 31 15.35 -21.78 7.65
CA VAL A 31 15.19 -22.25 9.03
C VAL A 31 14.25 -23.47 9.12
N ASN A 32 13.19 -23.52 8.30
CA ASN A 32 12.13 -24.53 8.41
C ASN A 32 11.84 -25.29 7.09
N GLY A 33 12.71 -25.15 6.06
CA GLY A 33 12.43 -25.63 4.71
C GLY A 33 13.63 -26.13 3.91
N ASP A 34 13.37 -26.82 2.81
CA ASP A 34 14.32 -27.19 1.76
C ASP A 34 13.71 -26.86 0.39
N ILE A 35 14.46 -26.26 -0.54
CA ILE A 35 13.97 -26.03 -1.90
C ILE A 35 14.31 -27.27 -2.72
N ALA A 36 13.31 -28.13 -2.90
CA ALA A 36 13.44 -29.38 -3.63
C ALA A 36 13.59 -29.16 -5.15
N ALA A 37 12.91 -28.13 -5.69
CA ALA A 37 13.01 -27.78 -7.10
C ALA A 37 12.63 -26.32 -7.38
N VAL A 38 13.18 -25.79 -8.48
CA VAL A 38 12.75 -24.52 -9.08
C VAL A 38 12.24 -24.80 -10.49
N VAL A 39 11.00 -24.43 -10.78
CA VAL A 39 10.29 -24.74 -12.03
C VAL A 39 10.01 -23.46 -12.80
N ASP A 40 10.23 -23.46 -14.12
CA ASP A 40 9.82 -22.38 -15.00
C ASP A 40 9.48 -22.91 -16.41
N GLY A 41 8.47 -22.32 -17.06
CA GLY A 41 8.05 -22.70 -18.41
C GLY A 41 9.03 -22.22 -19.51
N ASP A 42 9.92 -21.29 -19.19
CA ASP A 42 10.94 -20.78 -20.13
C ASP A 42 12.34 -21.34 -19.83
N THR A 43 12.73 -22.42 -20.53
CA THR A 43 14.05 -23.07 -20.41
C THR A 43 15.20 -22.30 -21.01
N LYS A 44 14.97 -21.17 -21.72
CA LYS A 44 16.08 -20.29 -22.11
C LYS A 44 16.78 -19.69 -20.89
N LYS A 45 16.22 -19.87 -19.69
CA LYS A 45 16.81 -19.58 -18.39
C LYS A 45 17.33 -20.82 -17.67
N GLY A 46 18.13 -21.68 -18.32
CA GLY A 46 18.95 -22.71 -17.65
C GLY A 46 20.03 -22.15 -16.69
N LYS A 47 19.69 -21.06 -15.99
CA LYS A 47 20.47 -20.34 -14.99
C LYS A 47 20.17 -20.94 -13.63
N ASP A 48 21.19 -20.98 -12.78
CA ASP A 48 20.97 -21.21 -11.36
C ASP A 48 20.09 -20.09 -10.78
N PHE A 49 19.09 -20.49 -10.00
CA PHE A 49 18.22 -19.59 -9.27
C PHE A 49 18.40 -19.86 -7.78
N PHE A 50 19.07 -18.94 -7.08
CA PHE A 50 19.54 -19.15 -5.69
C PHE A 50 20.35 -20.44 -5.50
N GLY A 51 21.17 -20.78 -6.48
CA GLY A 51 22.01 -22.00 -6.45
C GLY A 51 21.26 -23.29 -6.80
N GLN A 52 19.98 -23.21 -7.19
CA GLN A 52 19.19 -24.36 -7.65
C GLN A 52 19.01 -24.33 -9.17
N ARG A 53 19.13 -25.49 -9.81
CA ARG A 53 18.89 -25.62 -11.25
C ARG A 53 17.41 -25.46 -11.54
N VAL A 54 17.08 -24.61 -12.51
CA VAL A 54 15.72 -24.46 -13.01
C VAL A 54 15.38 -25.62 -13.95
N ILE A 55 14.26 -26.28 -13.70
CA ILE A 55 13.75 -27.42 -14.48
C ILE A 55 12.43 -27.10 -15.18
N LEU A 56 12.05 -27.91 -16.16
CA LEU A 56 10.76 -27.78 -16.82
C LEU A 56 9.62 -28.27 -15.92
N PRO A 57 8.39 -27.78 -16.13
CA PRO A 57 7.19 -28.31 -15.47
C PRO A 57 7.10 -29.83 -15.52
N ILE A 58 7.35 -30.44 -16.68
CA ILE A 58 7.24 -31.90 -16.83
C ILE A 58 8.25 -32.69 -15.97
N ASP A 59 9.38 -32.08 -15.62
CA ASP A 59 10.46 -32.74 -14.87
C ASP A 59 10.21 -32.73 -13.34
N VAL A 60 9.18 -32.03 -12.86
CA VAL A 60 8.89 -31.89 -11.42
C VAL A 60 7.95 -32.97 -10.88
N ALA A 61 7.28 -33.73 -11.76
CA ALA A 61 6.22 -34.67 -11.38
C ALA A 61 6.70 -35.74 -10.39
N ASP A 62 7.97 -36.14 -10.47
CA ASP A 62 8.56 -37.20 -9.62
C ASP A 62 9.34 -36.65 -8.41
N ILE A 63 9.30 -35.34 -8.16
CA ILE A 63 10.01 -34.71 -7.04
C ILE A 63 9.14 -34.76 -5.78
N GLU A 64 9.70 -35.25 -4.67
CA GLU A 64 9.00 -35.27 -3.38
C GLU A 64 8.90 -33.84 -2.81
N TYR A 65 7.67 -33.42 -2.47
CA TYR A 65 7.41 -32.10 -1.93
C TYR A 65 6.21 -32.08 -0.97
N ASP A 66 6.25 -31.13 -0.04
CA ASP A 66 5.17 -30.84 0.91
C ASP A 66 4.33 -29.65 0.46
N ARG A 67 4.96 -28.65 -0.16
CA ARG A 67 4.32 -27.41 -0.62
C ARG A 67 4.89 -26.96 -1.96
N MET A 68 4.05 -26.40 -2.82
CA MET A 68 4.47 -25.74 -4.05
C MET A 68 4.03 -24.29 -4.01
N ILE A 69 4.99 -23.37 -4.15
CA ILE A 69 4.74 -21.93 -4.10
C ILE A 69 4.78 -21.38 -5.51
N ILE A 70 3.68 -20.79 -5.96
CA ILE A 70 3.63 -20.11 -7.26
C ILE A 70 4.08 -18.66 -7.09
N CYS A 71 5.26 -18.37 -7.63
CA CYS A 71 5.91 -17.07 -7.62
C CYS A 71 5.70 -16.27 -8.92
N SER A 72 4.51 -16.39 -9.51
CA SER A 72 4.12 -15.77 -10.78
C SER A 72 2.86 -14.91 -10.62
N THR A 73 2.60 -14.05 -11.60
CA THR A 73 1.30 -13.38 -11.77
C THR A 73 0.27 -14.25 -12.50
N TYR A 74 0.73 -15.29 -13.22
CA TYR A 74 -0.10 -16.26 -13.93
C TYR A 74 -0.48 -17.43 -13.02
N TYR A 75 -1.10 -17.13 -11.87
CA TYR A 75 -1.34 -18.14 -10.83
C TYR A 75 -2.30 -19.23 -11.33
N ASP A 76 -3.44 -18.85 -11.90
CA ASP A 76 -4.48 -19.80 -12.31
C ASP A 76 -4.03 -20.69 -13.47
N GLU A 77 -3.26 -20.13 -14.41
CA GLU A 77 -2.67 -20.89 -15.51
C GLU A 77 -1.66 -21.92 -15.01
N ILE A 78 -0.80 -21.52 -14.07
CA ILE A 78 0.21 -22.41 -13.49
C ILE A 78 -0.45 -23.50 -12.62
N VAL A 79 -1.48 -23.16 -11.84
CA VAL A 79 -2.26 -24.16 -11.09
C VAL A 79 -2.83 -25.20 -12.06
N SER A 80 -3.41 -24.75 -13.16
CA SER A 80 -4.00 -25.62 -14.18
C SER A 80 -2.96 -26.52 -14.84
N GLU A 81 -1.78 -25.99 -15.13
CA GLU A 81 -0.65 -26.74 -15.68
C GLU A 81 -0.11 -27.77 -14.67
N ALA A 82 0.14 -27.37 -13.43
CA ALA A 82 0.61 -28.22 -12.34
C ALA A 82 -0.32 -29.42 -12.10
N CYS A 83 -1.63 -29.19 -12.07
CA CYS A 83 -2.60 -30.27 -11.92
C CYS A 83 -2.58 -31.23 -13.13
N ARG A 84 -2.36 -30.72 -14.35
CA ARG A 84 -2.29 -31.54 -15.57
C ARG A 84 -1.10 -32.49 -15.59
N ILE A 85 0.02 -32.08 -14.99
CA ILE A 85 1.24 -32.91 -14.88
C ILE A 85 1.26 -33.79 -13.62
N GLY A 86 0.16 -33.86 -12.86
CA GLY A 86 0.00 -34.79 -11.74
C GLY A 86 0.38 -34.23 -10.37
N LEU A 87 0.61 -32.92 -10.23
CA LEU A 87 0.87 -32.31 -8.93
C LEU A 87 -0.43 -32.09 -8.14
N ASP A 88 -0.34 -32.30 -6.83
CA ASP A 88 -1.43 -32.17 -5.88
C ASP A 88 -1.81 -30.69 -5.67
N ARG A 89 -3.05 -30.35 -6.05
CA ARG A 89 -3.64 -29.01 -5.91
C ARG A 89 -3.64 -28.50 -4.47
N GLU A 90 -3.83 -29.39 -3.49
CA GLU A 90 -3.92 -29.02 -2.06
C GLU A 90 -2.56 -28.57 -1.50
N LYS A 91 -1.48 -28.95 -2.16
CA LYS A 91 -0.12 -28.52 -1.82
C LYS A 91 0.27 -27.20 -2.49
N ILE A 92 -0.52 -26.70 -3.43
CA ILE A 92 -0.23 -25.47 -4.18
C ILE A 92 -0.73 -24.25 -3.42
N VAL A 93 0.20 -23.34 -3.12
CA VAL A 93 -0.05 -22.10 -2.40
C VAL A 93 0.48 -20.89 -3.16
N SER A 94 -0.17 -19.75 -2.97
CA SER A 94 0.25 -18.47 -3.51
C SER A 94 1.32 -17.81 -2.64
N ARG A 95 2.03 -16.83 -3.20
CA ARG A 95 2.91 -15.94 -2.41
C ARG A 95 2.16 -15.19 -1.31
N MET A 96 0.87 -14.90 -1.50
CA MET A 96 0.08 -14.16 -0.52
C MET A 96 -0.20 -15.02 0.72
N GLU A 97 -0.57 -16.29 0.51
CA GLU A 97 -0.76 -17.25 1.59
C GLU A 97 0.51 -17.43 2.42
N ILE A 98 1.66 -17.60 1.76
CA ILE A 98 2.95 -17.68 2.46
C ILE A 98 3.24 -16.39 3.25
N LYS A 99 3.01 -15.20 2.69
CA LYS A 99 3.19 -13.94 3.42
C LYS A 99 2.33 -13.85 4.68
N LYS A 100 1.09 -14.34 4.63
CA LYS A 100 0.19 -14.40 5.80
C LYS A 100 0.73 -15.37 6.85
N GLU A 101 1.13 -16.58 6.44
CA GLU A 101 1.75 -17.57 7.34
C GLU A 101 3.01 -17.01 8.01
N LEU A 102 3.84 -16.29 7.26
CA LEU A 102 5.05 -15.65 7.79
C LEU A 102 4.77 -14.50 8.74
N ALA A 103 3.82 -13.64 8.40
CA ALA A 103 3.38 -12.57 9.31
C ALA A 103 2.92 -13.16 10.65
N ASN A 104 2.10 -14.23 10.61
CA ASN A 104 1.66 -14.93 11.81
C ASN A 104 2.81 -15.58 12.57
N TYR A 105 3.76 -16.25 11.89
CA TYR A 105 4.95 -16.83 12.52
C TYR A 105 5.76 -15.78 13.29
N TYR A 106 6.03 -14.62 12.68
CA TYR A 106 6.77 -13.54 13.36
C TYR A 106 6.01 -13.00 14.58
N ILE A 107 4.69 -12.88 14.50
CA ILE A 107 3.88 -12.33 15.59
C ILE A 107 3.71 -13.35 16.72
N GLU A 108 3.28 -14.58 16.40
CA GLU A 108 2.84 -15.57 17.37
C GLU A 108 4.00 -16.43 17.90
N GLU A 109 4.85 -16.95 17.02
CA GLU A 109 5.92 -17.88 17.41
C GLU A 109 7.19 -17.12 17.81
N CYS A 110 7.57 -16.08 17.06
CA CYS A 110 8.74 -15.25 17.40
C CYS A 110 8.44 -14.19 18.47
N GLY A 111 7.16 -13.84 18.70
CA GLY A 111 6.77 -12.78 19.62
C GLY A 111 7.39 -11.43 19.27
N ILE A 112 7.59 -11.13 17.97
CA ILE A 112 8.46 -10.03 17.50
C ILE A 112 8.09 -8.66 18.09
N MET A 113 6.83 -8.46 18.46
CA MET A 113 6.30 -7.22 19.03
C MET A 113 6.93 -6.86 20.39
N GLU A 114 7.35 -7.86 21.16
CA GLU A 114 7.90 -7.72 22.52
C GLU A 114 9.44 -7.70 22.56
N LYS A 115 10.04 -7.95 21.39
CA LYS A 115 11.49 -8.06 21.17
C LYS A 115 12.13 -6.69 21.00
N LYS A 116 13.43 -6.62 21.27
CA LYS A 116 14.25 -5.43 20.99
C LYS A 116 14.52 -5.38 19.49
N VAL A 117 13.86 -4.44 18.81
CA VAL A 117 13.98 -4.24 17.37
C VAL A 117 14.87 -3.03 17.10
N LEU A 118 15.99 -3.25 16.42
CA LEU A 118 16.83 -2.18 15.88
C LEU A 118 16.43 -1.92 14.43
N VAL A 119 15.92 -0.73 14.14
CA VAL A 119 15.74 -0.28 12.75
C VAL A 119 17.05 0.32 12.26
N LEU A 120 17.59 -0.25 11.19
CA LEU A 120 18.82 0.18 10.55
C LEU A 120 18.49 0.79 9.17
N GLY A 121 18.83 2.06 8.95
CA GLY A 121 18.43 2.70 7.71
C GLY A 121 18.54 4.22 7.69
N ASP A 122 17.58 4.85 7.00
CA ASP A 122 17.43 6.30 6.91
C ASP A 122 16.12 6.74 7.60
N LYS A 123 16.19 7.76 8.47
CA LYS A 123 15.00 8.35 9.10
C LYS A 123 14.11 9.10 8.11
N LYS A 124 14.66 9.54 6.97
CA LYS A 124 13.88 10.17 5.90
C LYS A 124 12.92 9.20 5.23
N TYR A 125 13.03 7.90 5.51
CA TYR A 125 12.06 6.92 5.04
C TYR A 125 10.66 7.23 5.58
N GLN A 126 9.70 7.42 4.67
CA GLN A 126 8.34 7.86 5.00
C GLN A 126 7.60 7.01 6.03
N MET A 127 7.94 5.72 6.14
CA MET A 127 7.29 4.78 7.06
C MET A 127 7.97 4.73 8.43
N PHE A 128 9.06 5.47 8.66
CA PHE A 128 9.79 5.43 9.94
C PHE A 128 8.88 5.65 11.16
N PRO A 129 7.97 6.65 11.19
CA PRO A 129 7.04 6.84 12.32
C PRO A 129 6.17 5.60 12.61
N MET A 130 5.90 4.80 11.58
CA MET A 130 5.08 3.59 11.71
C MET A 130 5.79 2.49 12.50
N TYR A 131 7.13 2.45 12.49
CA TYR A 131 7.88 1.51 13.31
C TYR A 131 7.76 1.84 14.80
N GLU A 132 7.86 3.13 15.14
CA GLU A 132 7.74 3.62 16.53
C GLU A 132 6.35 3.36 17.11
N GLU A 133 5.31 3.48 16.29
CA GLU A 133 3.92 3.21 16.70
C GLU A 133 3.61 1.71 16.77
N TYR A 134 4.38 0.88 16.09
CA TYR A 134 4.12 -0.55 16.00
C TYR A 134 4.89 -1.37 17.04
N PHE A 135 6.21 -1.18 17.16
CA PHE A 135 7.06 -1.98 18.05
C PHE A 135 7.19 -1.37 19.44
N GLN A 136 7.09 -2.20 20.49
CA GLN A 136 7.15 -1.73 21.88
C GLN A 136 8.57 -1.33 22.33
N LYS A 137 9.60 -1.98 21.78
CA LYS A 137 11.01 -1.76 22.12
C LYS A 137 11.80 -1.52 20.84
N LEU A 138 11.78 -0.27 20.39
CA LEU A 138 12.43 0.16 19.16
C LEU A 138 13.69 0.98 19.47
N SER A 139 14.78 0.67 18.78
CA SER A 139 15.94 1.54 18.63
C SER A 139 16.15 1.86 17.15
N PHE A 140 16.83 2.96 16.84
CA PHE A 140 17.19 3.30 15.47
C PHE A 140 18.69 3.60 15.36
N LEU A 141 19.31 3.09 14.30
CA LEU A 141 20.69 3.37 13.92
C LEU A 141 20.72 3.86 12.46
N PRO A 142 21.20 5.09 12.19
CA PRO A 142 21.46 5.52 10.81
C PRO A 142 22.48 4.61 10.14
N LEU A 143 22.28 4.28 8.86
CA LEU A 143 23.27 3.51 8.08
C LEU A 143 24.64 4.19 7.99
N SER A 144 24.68 5.53 8.00
CA SER A 144 25.91 6.33 8.04
C SER A 144 26.73 6.11 9.31
N GLU A 145 26.11 5.59 10.37
CA GLU A 145 26.70 5.36 11.69
C GLU A 145 26.85 3.87 12.01
N LEU A 146 26.85 3.00 10.99
CA LEU A 146 26.86 1.54 11.17
C LEU A 146 28.02 1.02 12.07
N SER A 147 29.14 1.74 12.16
CA SER A 147 30.24 1.42 13.09
C SER A 147 29.82 1.37 14.56
N ARG A 148 28.73 2.06 14.93
CA ARG A 148 28.15 2.09 16.28
C ARG A 148 27.23 0.91 16.58
N LEU A 149 27.07 -0.06 15.67
CA LEU A 149 26.16 -1.19 15.85
C LEU A 149 26.37 -1.94 17.18
N GLY A 150 27.62 -2.06 17.64
CA GLY A 150 27.95 -2.70 18.92
C GLY A 150 27.46 -1.97 20.18
N GLU A 151 26.99 -0.73 20.05
CA GLU A 151 26.40 0.04 21.15
C GLU A 151 24.93 -0.35 21.42
N PHE A 152 24.30 -1.10 20.50
CA PHE A 152 22.87 -1.42 20.56
C PHE A 152 22.65 -2.88 20.96
N GLU A 153 21.68 -3.08 21.84
CA GLU A 153 21.16 -4.40 22.16
C GLU A 153 19.89 -4.66 21.34
N TYR A 154 19.86 -5.78 20.59
CA TYR A 154 18.76 -6.13 19.72
C TYR A 154 18.57 -7.65 19.62
N ASP A 155 17.31 -8.06 19.46
CA ASP A 155 16.93 -9.41 19.05
C ASP A 155 16.86 -9.50 17.52
N TYR A 156 16.35 -8.43 16.88
CA TYR A 156 16.20 -8.32 15.43
C TYR A 156 16.67 -6.97 14.92
N ILE A 157 17.31 -6.96 13.76
CA ILE A 157 17.60 -5.77 12.95
C ILE A 157 16.59 -5.75 11.79
N ILE A 158 15.82 -4.68 11.63
CA ILE A 158 14.96 -4.47 10.46
C ILE A 158 15.58 -3.38 9.60
N LEU A 159 15.78 -3.65 8.30
CA LEU A 159 16.24 -2.63 7.36
C LEU A 159 15.10 -1.67 6.99
N THR A 160 15.37 -0.38 6.80
CA THR A 160 14.41 0.48 6.09
C THR A 160 14.46 0.20 4.59
N GLU A 161 13.46 0.65 3.84
CA GLU A 161 13.57 0.68 2.38
C GLU A 161 14.65 1.69 1.99
N LEU A 162 15.57 1.31 1.12
CA LEU A 162 16.76 2.10 0.76
C LEU A 162 16.62 2.77 -0.61
N SER A 163 15.77 2.23 -1.49
CA SER A 163 15.58 2.71 -2.86
C SER A 163 15.08 4.16 -2.96
N ASN A 164 14.47 4.69 -1.90
CA ASN A 164 13.95 6.06 -1.81
C ASN A 164 14.74 6.93 -0.81
N THR A 165 16.02 6.62 -0.59
CA THR A 165 16.87 7.28 0.42
C THR A 165 18.16 7.80 -0.19
N GLU A 166 18.92 8.59 0.59
CA GLU A 166 20.23 9.10 0.15
C GLU A 166 21.26 8.01 -0.14
N PHE A 167 20.98 6.77 0.25
CA PHE A 167 21.82 5.59 -0.01
C PHE A 167 21.64 5.00 -1.41
N ASN A 168 20.69 5.50 -2.21
CA ASN A 168 20.49 5.06 -3.60
C ASN A 168 21.20 6.00 -4.60
N ILE A 169 22.53 6.01 -4.58
CA ILE A 169 23.36 6.95 -5.36
C ILE A 169 23.31 6.64 -6.88
N ASP A 170 23.17 5.37 -7.26
CA ASP A 170 23.27 4.90 -8.66
C ASP A 170 21.92 4.43 -9.24
N SER A 171 20.79 4.76 -8.59
CA SER A 171 19.47 4.23 -8.95
C SER A 171 19.42 2.69 -8.97
N GLU A 172 20.15 2.05 -8.05
CA GLU A 172 20.15 0.60 -7.85
C GLU A 172 18.77 0.12 -7.36
N ASP A 173 18.47 -1.14 -7.63
CA ASP A 173 17.25 -1.77 -7.13
C ASP A 173 17.35 -2.06 -5.62
N GLU A 174 16.20 -1.98 -4.95
CA GLU A 174 16.07 -2.18 -3.49
C GLU A 174 16.67 -3.52 -3.00
N LEU A 175 16.56 -4.57 -3.80
CA LEU A 175 17.05 -5.90 -3.44
C LEU A 175 18.58 -5.93 -3.42
N THR A 176 19.24 -5.31 -4.41
CA THR A 176 20.70 -5.17 -4.46
C THR A 176 21.23 -4.36 -3.28
N LEU A 177 20.62 -3.22 -2.98
CA LEU A 177 21.00 -2.37 -1.84
C LEU A 177 20.91 -3.14 -0.52
N GLN A 178 19.77 -3.79 -0.25
CA GLN A 178 19.59 -4.59 0.96
C GLN A 178 20.58 -5.75 1.05
N SER A 179 20.86 -6.44 -0.06
CA SER A 179 21.83 -7.54 -0.09
C SER A 179 23.19 -7.10 0.41
N ARG A 180 23.69 -5.96 -0.08
CA ARG A 180 24.98 -5.40 0.32
C ARG A 180 25.03 -5.13 1.83
N ILE A 181 23.98 -4.52 2.38
CA ILE A 181 23.90 -4.24 3.81
C ILE A 181 23.83 -5.53 4.63
N ILE A 182 23.04 -6.52 4.20
CA ILE A 182 22.93 -7.81 4.89
C ILE A 182 24.29 -8.53 4.93
N PHE A 183 25.00 -8.62 3.81
CA PHE A 183 26.33 -9.25 3.79
C PHE A 183 27.31 -8.50 4.68
N ARG A 184 27.29 -7.17 4.64
CA ARG A 184 28.12 -6.34 5.52
C ARG A 184 27.87 -6.60 7.00
N LEU A 185 26.60 -6.68 7.41
CA LEU A 185 26.23 -7.00 8.80
C LEU A 185 26.76 -8.38 9.24
N ILE A 186 26.74 -9.37 8.34
CA ILE A 186 27.22 -10.72 8.64
C ILE A 186 28.76 -10.74 8.69
N ASP A 187 29.40 -10.25 7.64
CA ASP A 187 30.84 -10.42 7.43
C ASP A 187 31.68 -9.47 8.29
N GLU A 188 31.24 -8.23 8.47
CA GLU A 188 32.00 -7.21 9.23
C GLU A 188 31.60 -7.18 10.72
N PHE A 189 30.33 -7.45 11.04
CA PHE A 189 29.79 -7.29 12.40
C PHE A 189 29.37 -8.62 13.06
N GLY A 190 29.48 -9.75 12.37
CA GLY A 190 29.15 -11.06 12.93
C GLY A 190 27.67 -11.24 13.28
N VAL A 191 26.78 -10.43 12.69
CA VAL A 191 25.34 -10.52 12.97
C VAL A 191 24.80 -11.82 12.38
N LYS A 192 24.00 -12.55 13.16
CA LYS A 192 23.36 -13.78 12.68
C LYS A 192 22.38 -13.43 11.56
N ARG A 193 22.45 -14.12 10.41
CA ARG A 193 21.50 -13.90 9.30
C ARG A 193 20.04 -13.98 9.77
N SER A 194 19.71 -14.86 10.72
CA SER A 194 18.37 -15.05 11.27
C SER A 194 17.82 -13.87 12.07
N SER A 195 18.69 -12.99 12.58
CA SER A 195 18.27 -11.75 13.25
C SER A 195 18.15 -10.56 12.30
N ILE A 196 18.47 -10.71 11.00
CA ILE A 196 18.39 -9.61 10.03
C ILE A 196 17.14 -9.77 9.17
N LEU A 197 16.21 -8.82 9.32
CA LEU A 197 14.92 -8.80 8.64
C LEU A 197 14.95 -7.76 7.50
N PRO A 198 14.62 -8.17 6.25
CA PRO A 198 14.51 -7.28 5.11
C PRO A 198 13.46 -6.17 5.33
N SER A 199 13.57 -5.09 4.55
CA SER A 199 12.70 -3.90 4.67
C SER A 199 11.23 -4.17 4.46
N SER A 200 10.89 -5.16 3.65
CA SER A 200 9.51 -5.60 3.43
C SER A 200 8.89 -6.36 4.61
N THR A 201 9.70 -6.82 5.58
CA THR A 201 9.21 -7.63 6.71
C THR A 201 8.20 -6.87 7.55
N PHE A 202 8.47 -5.60 7.85
CA PHE A 202 7.53 -4.75 8.60
C PHE A 202 6.20 -4.62 7.87
N MET A 203 6.23 -4.28 6.58
CA MET A 203 5.00 -4.16 5.79
C MET A 203 4.27 -5.47 5.63
N MET A 204 4.98 -6.60 5.55
CA MET A 204 4.36 -7.92 5.55
C MET A 204 3.61 -8.18 6.85
N ILE A 205 4.26 -7.98 7.99
CA ILE A 205 3.68 -8.17 9.33
C ILE A 205 2.48 -7.24 9.52
N TYR A 206 2.65 -5.96 9.22
CA TYR A 206 1.62 -4.94 9.39
C TYR A 206 0.42 -5.15 8.46
N ALA A 207 0.63 -5.52 7.20
CA ALA A 207 -0.44 -5.58 6.23
C ALA A 207 -1.19 -6.93 6.20
N ASN A 208 -0.59 -8.04 6.66
CA ASN A 208 -1.11 -9.38 6.37
C ASN A 208 -1.57 -10.18 7.60
N SER A 209 -1.41 -9.67 8.82
CA SER A 209 -1.86 -10.35 10.03
C SER A 209 -3.08 -9.67 10.64
N GLU A 210 -4.08 -10.48 11.02
CA GLU A 210 -5.04 -10.07 12.03
C GLU A 210 -4.45 -10.32 13.41
N ARG A 211 -4.84 -9.54 14.41
CA ARG A 211 -4.41 -9.77 15.80
C ARG A 211 -5.60 -9.76 16.75
N ARG A 212 -5.74 -10.79 17.56
CA ARG A 212 -6.76 -10.87 18.61
C ARG A 212 -6.25 -10.15 19.86
N LEU A 213 -7.05 -9.24 20.37
CA LEU A 213 -6.74 -8.35 21.49
C LEU A 213 -7.93 -8.30 22.45
N SER A 214 -7.66 -7.91 23.69
CA SER A 214 -8.66 -7.59 24.71
C SER A 214 -8.20 -6.30 25.38
N TYR A 215 -9.02 -5.24 25.29
CA TYR A 215 -8.69 -3.95 25.89
C TYR A 215 -9.42 -3.74 27.23
N GLY A 216 -10.56 -4.41 27.43
CA GLY A 216 -11.26 -4.48 28.70
C GLY A 216 -12.14 -5.73 28.78
N ASP A 217 -13.22 -5.66 29.57
CA ASP A 217 -14.15 -6.78 29.80
C ASP A 217 -15.59 -6.49 29.30
N GLU A 218 -15.85 -5.30 28.75
CA GLU A 218 -17.17 -4.92 28.23
C GLU A 218 -17.49 -5.61 26.90
N TYR A 219 -18.78 -5.63 26.55
CA TYR A 219 -19.31 -6.23 25.32
C TYR A 219 -18.83 -7.68 25.06
N PRO A 220 -18.90 -8.59 26.04
CA PRO A 220 -18.32 -9.94 25.93
C PRO A 220 -18.95 -10.81 24.83
N ASP A 221 -20.15 -10.45 24.37
CA ASP A 221 -20.93 -11.09 23.31
C ASP A 221 -20.65 -10.50 21.91
N LYS A 222 -19.94 -9.38 21.82
CA LYS A 222 -19.59 -8.71 20.56
C LYS A 222 -18.13 -8.96 20.21
N THR A 223 -17.83 -8.94 18.91
CA THR A 223 -16.46 -8.91 18.40
C THR A 223 -16.28 -7.69 17.53
N PHE A 224 -15.37 -6.80 17.92
CA PHE A 224 -15.03 -5.60 17.16
C PHE A 224 -13.90 -5.90 16.18
N LEU A 225 -14.04 -5.41 14.94
CA LEU A 225 -12.94 -5.33 13.99
C LEU A 225 -12.42 -3.89 13.98
N GLU A 226 -11.27 -3.68 14.63
CA GLU A 226 -10.59 -2.39 14.63
C GLU A 226 -9.83 -2.21 13.31
N ILE A 227 -10.27 -1.27 12.49
CA ILE A 227 -9.65 -0.92 11.20
C ILE A 227 -8.71 0.26 11.43
N ARG A 228 -7.47 -0.03 11.79
CA ARG A 228 -6.46 0.98 12.11
C ARG A 228 -5.77 1.50 10.84
N ILE A 229 -5.72 2.82 10.70
CA ILE A 229 -5.00 3.50 9.63
C ILE A 229 -3.81 4.25 10.22
N MET A 230 -2.64 4.01 9.64
CA MET A 230 -1.36 4.57 10.09
C MET A 230 -0.61 5.14 8.89
N GLY A 231 0.11 6.24 9.12
CA GLY A 231 0.99 6.86 8.14
C GLY A 231 0.30 7.92 7.27
N TYR A 232 1.12 8.63 6.52
CA TYR A 232 0.70 9.76 5.68
C TYR A 232 0.16 9.28 4.32
N THR A 233 -1.11 8.85 4.30
CA THR A 233 -1.77 8.32 3.10
C THR A 233 -3.01 9.14 2.71
N GLY A 234 -3.27 9.22 1.41
CA GLY A 234 -4.46 9.90 0.88
C GLY A 234 -5.72 9.04 0.97
N TRP A 235 -6.89 9.68 0.88
CA TRP A 235 -8.20 9.03 0.95
C TRP A 235 -8.36 7.82 0.03
N GLY A 236 -7.76 7.82 -1.17
CA GLY A 236 -7.85 6.67 -2.08
C GLY A 236 -7.34 5.37 -1.47
N PHE A 237 -6.21 5.42 -0.74
CA PHE A 237 -5.70 4.24 -0.03
C PHE A 237 -6.55 3.91 1.20
N ILE A 238 -6.96 4.92 1.97
CA ILE A 238 -7.77 4.73 3.18
C ILE A 238 -9.09 4.06 2.85
N PHE A 239 -9.83 4.54 1.84
CA PHE A 239 -11.09 3.93 1.44
C PHE A 239 -10.91 2.53 0.84
N HIS A 240 -9.80 2.27 0.15
CA HIS A 240 -9.46 0.92 -0.29
C HIS A 240 -9.35 -0.05 0.89
N VAL A 241 -8.64 0.33 1.96
CA VAL A 241 -8.50 -0.51 3.16
C VAL A 241 -9.82 -0.64 3.93
N VAL A 242 -10.50 0.49 4.15
CA VAL A 242 -11.71 0.56 4.99
C VAL A 242 -12.87 -0.20 4.35
N SER A 243 -13.13 0.00 3.06
CA SER A 243 -14.27 -0.63 2.37
C SER A 243 -14.21 -2.16 2.42
N ARG A 244 -13.02 -2.73 2.18
CA ARG A 244 -12.80 -4.18 2.18
C ARG A 244 -12.89 -4.77 3.58
N ASN A 245 -12.34 -4.10 4.58
CA ASN A 245 -12.42 -4.55 5.97
C ASN A 245 -13.84 -4.46 6.54
N ILE A 246 -14.62 -3.45 6.16
CA ILE A 246 -16.03 -3.36 6.55
C ILE A 246 -16.84 -4.53 5.98
N LEU A 247 -16.63 -4.87 4.69
CA LEU A 247 -17.29 -6.04 4.11
C LEU A 247 -16.92 -7.31 4.87
N TYR A 248 -15.62 -7.50 5.08
CA TYR A 248 -15.10 -8.65 5.82
C TYR A 248 -15.73 -8.75 7.23
N ALA A 249 -15.81 -7.63 7.95
CA ALA A 249 -16.46 -7.58 9.26
C ALA A 249 -17.91 -8.08 9.19
N TYR A 250 -18.70 -7.56 8.26
CA TYR A 250 -20.11 -7.97 8.11
C TYR A 250 -20.26 -9.44 7.72
N GLN A 251 -19.39 -9.97 6.86
CA GLN A 251 -19.42 -11.39 6.48
C GLN A 251 -19.10 -12.31 7.67
N LYS A 252 -18.29 -11.85 8.62
CA LYS A 252 -17.92 -12.59 9.83
C LYS A 252 -18.84 -12.31 11.03
N GLY A 253 -19.79 -11.38 10.91
CA GLY A 253 -20.63 -10.93 12.02
C GLY A 253 -19.87 -10.07 13.05
N TYR A 254 -18.74 -9.48 12.65
CA TYR A 254 -17.98 -8.53 13.47
C TYR A 254 -18.54 -7.11 13.31
N ILE A 255 -18.23 -6.25 14.29
CA ILE A 255 -18.60 -4.83 14.30
C ILE A 255 -17.39 -4.01 13.83
N PRO A 256 -17.40 -3.42 12.62
CA PRO A 256 -16.28 -2.62 12.16
C PRO A 256 -16.24 -1.27 12.87
N VAL A 257 -15.05 -0.85 13.33
CA VAL A 257 -14.79 0.49 13.87
C VAL A 257 -13.49 1.02 13.27
N ILE A 258 -13.53 2.21 12.68
CA ILE A 258 -12.38 2.83 12.02
C ILE A 258 -11.58 3.61 13.05
N ASN A 259 -10.30 3.28 13.18
CA ASN A 259 -9.37 3.93 14.07
C ASN A 259 -8.36 4.78 13.30
N MET A 260 -8.56 6.10 13.34
CA MET A 260 -7.59 7.10 12.88
C MET A 260 -7.18 8.05 14.02
N MET A 261 -7.23 7.58 15.28
CA MET A 261 -6.85 8.36 16.46
C MET A 261 -5.56 7.88 17.13
N THR A 262 -5.23 6.58 17.06
CA THR A 262 -4.09 6.02 17.80
C THR A 262 -2.75 6.17 17.10
N CYS A 263 -2.78 6.53 15.82
CA CYS A 263 -1.61 6.58 14.93
C CYS A 263 -1.59 7.89 14.17
N ARG A 264 -0.39 8.43 13.90
CA ARG A 264 -0.26 9.62 13.05
C ARG A 264 -0.76 9.32 11.64
N ASN A 265 -1.46 10.30 11.06
CA ASN A 265 -1.99 10.21 9.70
C ASN A 265 -2.21 11.60 9.09
N THR A 266 -2.40 11.66 7.77
CA THR A 266 -2.51 12.92 6.99
C THR A 266 -3.66 13.84 7.43
N TYR A 267 -4.67 13.32 8.12
CA TYR A 267 -5.91 14.03 8.44
C TYR A 267 -6.09 14.32 9.94
N LEU A 268 -5.04 14.10 10.72
CA LEU A 268 -4.97 14.33 12.16
C LEU A 268 -3.92 15.41 12.46
N GLU A 269 -4.25 16.40 13.29
CA GLU A 269 -3.26 17.37 13.78
C GLU A 269 -2.39 16.73 14.88
N GLU A 270 -1.15 17.21 15.08
CA GLU A 270 -0.24 16.60 16.06
C GLU A 270 -0.76 16.68 17.51
N ASP A 271 -1.47 17.76 17.86
CA ASP A 271 -2.05 17.93 19.21
C ASP A 271 -3.36 17.15 19.43
N GLU A 272 -3.94 16.61 18.36
CA GLU A 272 -5.14 15.76 18.34
C GLU A 272 -4.83 14.27 18.54
N LEU A 273 -3.56 13.84 18.42
CA LEU A 273 -3.14 12.44 18.55
C LEU A 273 -3.63 11.80 19.85
N GLY A 274 -4.33 10.67 19.74
CA GLY A 274 -4.94 9.95 20.85
C GLY A 274 -6.20 10.59 21.44
N LYS A 275 -6.63 11.75 20.94
CA LYS A 275 -7.79 12.51 21.47
C LYS A 275 -8.94 12.62 20.48
N VAL A 276 -8.63 12.77 19.19
CA VAL A 276 -9.63 12.92 18.12
C VAL A 276 -9.44 11.80 17.12
N ASN A 277 -10.56 11.21 16.69
CA ASN A 277 -10.56 10.29 15.56
C ASN A 277 -10.71 11.06 14.25
N ALA A 278 -9.65 11.09 13.44
CA ALA A 278 -9.66 11.87 12.20
C ALA A 278 -10.80 11.48 11.25
N TRP A 279 -11.19 10.20 11.19
CA TRP A 279 -12.34 9.74 10.40
C TRP A 279 -13.62 10.51 10.76
N GLU A 280 -13.85 10.69 12.05
CA GLU A 280 -15.09 11.28 12.60
C GLU A 280 -15.16 12.80 12.46
N LYS A 281 -14.09 13.45 11.99
CA LYS A 281 -14.11 14.84 11.50
C LYS A 281 -14.88 14.96 10.18
N PHE A 282 -14.92 13.88 9.39
CA PHE A 282 -15.44 13.87 8.02
C PHE A 282 -16.68 13.01 7.85
N PHE A 283 -16.71 11.84 8.49
CA PHE A 283 -17.71 10.80 8.24
C PHE A 283 -18.24 10.21 9.55
N GLU A 284 -19.37 9.52 9.49
CA GLU A 284 -19.84 8.69 10.61
C GLU A 284 -19.13 7.33 10.62
N GLN A 285 -19.02 6.71 11.80
CA GLN A 285 -18.57 5.32 11.90
C GLN A 285 -19.54 4.40 11.14
N PRO A 286 -19.06 3.27 10.58
CA PRO A 286 -19.91 2.35 9.83
C PRO A 286 -20.93 1.60 10.71
N ALA A 287 -20.72 1.62 12.03
CA ALA A 287 -21.62 1.09 13.05
C ALA A 287 -21.86 2.14 14.15
N GLU A 288 -22.79 1.86 15.06
CA GLU A 288 -23.15 2.74 16.19
C GLU A 288 -22.07 2.87 17.29
N TYR A 289 -20.89 2.26 17.09
CA TYR A 289 -19.81 2.17 18.08
C TYR A 289 -18.61 3.02 17.67
N THR A 290 -17.87 3.47 18.68
CA THR A 290 -16.69 4.32 18.55
C THR A 290 -15.45 3.63 19.11
N MET A 291 -14.28 4.28 19.02
CA MET A 291 -13.07 3.75 19.65
C MET A 291 -13.12 3.72 21.17
N ASP A 292 -13.91 4.59 21.81
CA ASP A 292 -14.13 4.55 23.26
C ASP A 292 -14.80 3.24 23.71
N ASP A 293 -15.64 2.65 22.84
CA ASP A 293 -16.24 1.34 23.07
C ASP A 293 -15.22 0.22 22.85
N VAL A 294 -14.44 0.32 21.77
CA VAL A 294 -13.38 -0.66 21.44
C VAL A 294 -12.36 -0.76 22.56
N PHE A 295 -11.91 0.35 23.14
CA PHE A 295 -10.93 0.35 24.24
C PHE A 295 -11.45 -0.28 25.55
N LYS A 296 -12.75 -0.52 25.67
CA LYS A 296 -13.34 -1.23 26.82
C LYS A 296 -13.70 -2.67 26.48
N ALA A 297 -13.66 -3.04 25.20
CA ALA A 297 -14.18 -4.30 24.71
C ALA A 297 -13.28 -5.50 25.03
N LYS A 298 -13.93 -6.64 25.27
CA LYS A 298 -13.28 -7.92 25.52
C LYS A 298 -12.73 -8.58 24.27
N ASN A 299 -13.49 -8.58 23.17
CA ASN A 299 -13.10 -9.26 21.94
C ASN A 299 -12.83 -8.23 20.84
N VAL A 300 -11.55 -7.94 20.59
CA VAL A 300 -11.11 -7.05 19.52
C VAL A 300 -10.23 -7.82 18.55
N ILE A 301 -10.47 -7.63 17.26
CA ILE A 301 -9.60 -8.08 16.19
C ILE A 301 -9.04 -6.84 15.51
N LEU A 302 -7.74 -6.63 15.60
CA LEU A 302 -7.07 -5.64 14.77
C LEU A 302 -7.00 -6.16 13.34
N ALA A 303 -7.54 -5.39 12.41
CA ALA A 303 -7.66 -5.76 11.01
C ALA A 303 -6.32 -5.86 10.29
N SER A 304 -6.23 -6.80 9.35
CA SER A 304 -5.20 -6.79 8.31
C SER A 304 -5.54 -5.73 7.24
N LEU A 305 -4.52 -5.08 6.67
CA LEU A 305 -4.73 -4.16 5.55
C LEU A 305 -5.06 -4.89 4.24
N GLN A 306 -4.51 -6.09 4.08
CA GLN A 306 -4.78 -6.95 2.93
C GLN A 306 -6.00 -7.82 3.22
N LYS A 307 -6.97 -7.69 2.33
CA LYS A 307 -8.18 -8.49 2.24
C LYS A 307 -8.25 -9.06 0.83
N GLU A 308 -8.84 -10.24 0.64
CA GLU A 308 -8.99 -10.87 -0.69
C GLU A 308 -10.39 -10.67 -1.24
N GLU A 309 -11.31 -10.26 -0.38
CA GLU A 309 -12.72 -10.05 -0.67
C GLU A 309 -12.87 -9.05 -1.82
N VAL A 310 -13.59 -9.50 -2.86
CA VAL A 310 -14.02 -8.67 -3.98
C VAL A 310 -15.20 -7.84 -3.49
N TYR A 311 -15.01 -6.53 -3.49
CA TYR A 311 -15.97 -5.58 -2.94
C TYR A 311 -16.60 -4.72 -4.03
N ASP A 312 -17.93 -4.60 -4.03
CA ASP A 312 -18.61 -3.60 -4.87
C ASP A 312 -18.50 -2.22 -4.21
N SER A 313 -17.44 -1.51 -4.58
CA SER A 313 -17.11 -0.16 -4.11
C SER A 313 -18.29 0.81 -4.16
N ARG A 314 -19.21 0.65 -5.13
CA ARG A 314 -20.40 1.50 -5.31
C ARG A 314 -21.39 1.40 -4.15
N VAL A 315 -21.46 0.25 -3.49
CA VAL A 315 -22.36 0.05 -2.34
C VAL A 315 -21.81 0.79 -1.12
N PHE A 316 -20.50 0.78 -0.93
CA PHE A 316 -19.84 1.46 0.18
C PHE A 316 -19.98 2.96 0.09
N TYR A 317 -19.62 3.55 -1.05
CA TYR A 317 -19.64 5.01 -1.19
C TYR A 317 -21.05 5.60 -1.07
N ARG A 318 -22.10 4.81 -1.36
CA ARG A 318 -23.50 5.20 -1.11
C ARG A 318 -23.92 5.12 0.36
N ARG A 319 -23.20 4.39 1.20
CA ARG A 319 -23.46 4.21 2.63
C ARG A 319 -22.58 5.11 3.52
N ILE A 320 -21.54 5.72 2.96
CA ILE A 320 -20.76 6.72 3.69
C ILE A 320 -21.64 7.92 3.99
N VAL A 321 -21.73 8.27 5.27
CA VAL A 321 -22.45 9.44 5.75
C VAL A 321 -21.44 10.53 6.10
N MET A 322 -21.51 11.66 5.42
CA MET A 322 -20.67 12.83 5.72
C MET A 322 -21.18 13.56 6.97
N LYS A 323 -20.25 14.00 7.82
CA LYS A 323 -20.57 14.93 8.92
C LYS A 323 -21.04 16.27 8.36
N PRO A 324 -21.86 17.03 9.12
CA PRO A 324 -22.53 18.25 8.61
C PRO A 324 -21.60 19.26 7.94
N ARG A 325 -20.43 19.54 8.52
CA ARG A 325 -19.46 20.49 7.96
C ARG A 325 -18.95 20.08 6.58
N LEU A 326 -18.56 18.81 6.42
CA LEU A 326 -18.13 18.29 5.12
C LEU A 326 -19.30 18.25 4.13
N GLN A 327 -20.48 17.83 4.58
CA GLN A 327 -21.68 17.75 3.76
C GLN A 327 -22.10 19.11 3.20
N GLU A 328 -21.99 20.18 3.99
CA GLU A 328 -22.27 21.56 3.56
C GLU A 328 -21.28 22.03 2.50
N MET A 329 -19.98 21.87 2.74
CA MET A 329 -18.93 22.21 1.76
C MET A 329 -19.13 21.45 0.44
N PHE A 330 -19.40 20.14 0.55
CA PHE A 330 -19.69 19.27 -0.57
C PHE A 330 -20.91 19.75 -1.37
N ASN A 331 -22.04 19.99 -0.72
CA ASN A 331 -23.27 20.43 -1.37
C ASN A 331 -23.09 21.80 -2.05
N SER A 332 -22.40 22.73 -1.38
CA SER A 332 -22.08 24.05 -1.91
C SER A 332 -21.30 23.96 -3.22
N TYR A 333 -20.27 23.10 -3.27
CA TYR A 333 -19.47 22.93 -4.48
C TYR A 333 -20.21 22.14 -5.57
N MET A 334 -20.89 21.05 -5.21
CA MET A 334 -21.65 20.23 -6.17
C MET A 334 -22.75 21.01 -6.86
N LYS A 335 -23.35 22.02 -6.20
CA LYS A 335 -24.31 22.93 -6.83
C LYS A 335 -23.68 23.74 -7.97
N LYS A 336 -22.45 24.21 -7.79
CA LYS A 336 -21.69 24.94 -8.82
C LYS A 336 -21.26 24.02 -9.95
N PHE A 337 -20.76 22.83 -9.61
CA PHE A 337 -20.33 21.82 -10.59
C PHE A 337 -21.43 21.46 -11.58
N LYS A 338 -22.68 21.32 -11.11
CA LYS A 338 -23.86 21.00 -11.95
C LYS A 338 -24.20 22.04 -13.03
N ALA A 339 -23.60 23.23 -13.00
CA ALA A 339 -23.77 24.23 -14.04
C ALA A 339 -23.00 23.87 -15.33
N HIS A 340 -22.15 22.85 -15.29
CA HIS A 340 -21.35 22.39 -16.42
C HIS A 340 -21.90 21.06 -16.95
N GLU A 341 -21.95 20.93 -18.27
CA GLU A 341 -22.36 19.71 -18.98
C GLU A 341 -21.22 19.24 -19.90
N ARG A 342 -21.22 17.95 -20.27
CA ARG A 342 -20.22 17.36 -21.18
C ARG A 342 -18.79 17.65 -20.71
N VAL A 343 -18.52 17.24 -19.48
CA VAL A 343 -17.32 17.54 -18.72
C VAL A 343 -16.31 16.41 -18.86
N LEU A 344 -15.13 16.75 -19.37
CA LEU A 344 -13.94 15.90 -19.31
C LEU A 344 -13.26 16.09 -17.95
N GLY A 345 -13.28 15.05 -17.13
CA GLY A 345 -12.49 15.00 -15.90
C GLY A 345 -11.02 14.74 -16.21
N VAL A 346 -10.13 15.54 -15.64
CA VAL A 346 -8.68 15.37 -15.79
C VAL A 346 -8.04 15.32 -14.41
N LEU A 347 -7.35 14.22 -14.08
CA LEU A 347 -6.50 14.14 -12.90
C LEU A 347 -5.03 14.19 -13.32
N TYR A 348 -4.38 15.32 -13.00
CA TYR A 348 -2.95 15.49 -13.17
C TYR A 348 -2.27 15.38 -11.80
N ARG A 349 -1.46 14.33 -11.62
CA ARG A 349 -0.66 14.10 -10.42
C ARG A 349 0.77 14.54 -10.71
N GLY A 350 1.22 15.58 -10.04
CA GLY A 350 2.59 16.09 -10.08
C GLY A 350 3.31 15.84 -8.75
N THR A 351 4.03 16.86 -8.27
CA THR A 351 4.71 16.89 -6.96
C THR A 351 5.51 15.63 -6.64
N ASP A 352 5.15 14.90 -5.58
CA ASP A 352 5.92 13.78 -5.03
C ASP A 352 6.17 12.67 -6.05
N TYR A 353 5.17 12.30 -6.86
CA TYR A 353 5.35 11.27 -7.88
C TYR A 353 6.32 11.71 -8.98
N ALA A 354 6.27 12.97 -9.39
CA ALA A 354 7.11 13.49 -10.48
C ALA A 354 8.54 13.84 -10.01
N ASN A 355 8.67 14.37 -8.79
CA ASN A 355 9.91 14.91 -8.24
C ASN A 355 10.70 13.86 -7.46
N LEU A 356 10.03 13.16 -6.54
CA LEU A 356 10.68 12.16 -5.68
C LEU A 356 10.80 10.80 -6.37
N LYS A 357 9.98 10.56 -7.40
CA LYS A 357 10.00 9.33 -8.22
C LYS A 357 10.02 8.07 -7.36
N PRO A 358 9.09 7.93 -6.41
CA PRO A 358 9.15 6.87 -5.42
C PRO A 358 9.15 5.50 -6.09
N TYR A 359 10.08 4.64 -5.68
CA TYR A 359 10.27 3.30 -6.21
C TYR A 359 8.94 2.53 -6.30
N ASN A 360 8.72 1.81 -7.39
CA ASN A 360 7.54 1.00 -7.68
C ASN A 360 6.20 1.79 -7.75
N HIS A 361 6.23 3.13 -7.79
CA HIS A 361 5.05 3.93 -8.07
C HIS A 361 4.88 4.20 -9.58
N PRO A 362 3.64 4.37 -10.08
CA PRO A 362 3.39 4.64 -11.49
C PRO A 362 4.02 5.97 -11.94
N ILE A 363 4.69 5.93 -13.09
CA ILE A 363 5.24 7.10 -13.77
C ILE A 363 4.07 7.96 -14.28
N GLN A 364 4.04 9.22 -13.85
CA GLN A 364 3.01 10.18 -14.28
C GLN A 364 3.41 10.85 -15.61
N PRO A 365 2.44 11.20 -16.47
CA PRO A 365 2.72 11.95 -17.70
C PRO A 365 3.25 13.34 -17.36
N THR A 366 4.09 13.90 -18.23
CA THR A 366 4.47 15.31 -18.13
C THR A 366 3.25 16.20 -18.40
N LEU A 367 3.28 17.44 -17.90
CA LEU A 367 2.22 18.41 -18.12
C LEU A 367 1.92 18.62 -19.63
N SER A 368 2.95 18.70 -20.47
CA SER A 368 2.79 18.82 -21.92
C SER A 368 2.06 17.63 -22.54
N VAL A 369 2.48 16.40 -22.20
CA VAL A 369 1.84 15.17 -22.68
C VAL A 369 0.38 15.09 -22.22
N MET A 370 0.09 15.51 -20.99
CA MET A 370 -1.27 15.60 -20.47
C MET A 370 -2.11 16.61 -21.27
N LEU A 371 -1.62 17.83 -21.47
CA LEU A 371 -2.33 18.88 -22.21
C LEU A 371 -2.68 18.45 -23.64
N ASP A 372 -1.74 17.82 -24.34
CA ASP A 372 -1.94 17.33 -25.71
C ASP A 372 -2.99 16.20 -25.74
N LYS A 373 -2.90 15.25 -24.80
CA LYS A 373 -3.87 14.15 -24.71
C LYS A 373 -5.27 14.65 -24.36
N VAL A 374 -5.38 15.64 -23.48
CA VAL A 374 -6.66 16.27 -23.12
C VAL A 374 -7.29 16.94 -24.34
N GLU A 375 -6.55 17.72 -25.12
CA GLU A 375 -7.09 18.37 -26.31
C GLU A 375 -7.51 17.37 -27.40
N GLU A 376 -6.73 16.30 -27.61
CA GLU A 376 -7.07 15.19 -28.51
C GLU A 376 -8.39 14.54 -28.09
N LYS A 377 -8.46 14.03 -26.86
CA LYS A 377 -9.61 13.25 -26.38
C LYS A 377 -10.84 14.08 -26.12
N ARG A 378 -10.70 15.34 -25.71
CA ARG A 378 -11.84 16.25 -25.59
C ARG A 378 -12.55 16.43 -26.93
N LYS A 379 -11.80 16.60 -28.03
CA LYS A 379 -12.37 16.69 -29.38
C LYS A 379 -12.97 15.37 -29.85
N GLU A 380 -12.23 14.26 -29.67
CA GLU A 380 -12.67 12.92 -30.05
C GLU A 380 -13.98 12.52 -29.35
N TRP A 381 -14.10 12.80 -28.05
CA TRP A 381 -15.26 12.43 -27.24
C TRP A 381 -16.36 13.49 -27.21
N GLY A 382 -16.19 14.61 -27.92
CA GLY A 382 -17.21 15.66 -28.05
C GLY A 382 -17.51 16.40 -26.75
N LEU A 383 -16.51 16.55 -25.88
CA LEU A 383 -16.64 17.19 -24.56
C LEU A 383 -16.33 18.69 -24.66
N GLU A 384 -17.09 19.50 -23.93
CA GLU A 384 -16.97 20.96 -24.00
C GLU A 384 -16.10 21.51 -22.86
N ASN A 385 -16.43 21.11 -21.65
CA ASN A 385 -15.82 21.60 -20.43
C ASN A 385 -14.75 20.64 -19.92
N ILE A 386 -13.77 21.15 -19.19
CA ILE A 386 -12.69 20.40 -18.55
C ILE A 386 -12.76 20.67 -17.05
N TYR A 387 -12.91 19.62 -16.25
CA TYR A 387 -12.73 19.70 -14.81
C TYR A 387 -11.32 19.21 -14.45
N LEU A 388 -10.46 20.14 -14.04
CA LEU A 388 -9.08 19.84 -13.66
C LEU A 388 -8.96 19.56 -12.15
N CYS A 389 -8.44 18.38 -11.85
CA CYS A 389 -8.04 17.91 -10.54
C CYS A 389 -6.50 17.83 -10.49
N THR A 390 -5.87 18.73 -9.72
CA THR A 390 -4.41 18.78 -9.55
C THR A 390 -4.04 19.44 -8.22
N GLU A 391 -2.97 18.94 -7.60
CA GLU A 391 -2.33 19.61 -6.44
C GLU A 391 -1.31 20.68 -6.83
N VAL A 392 -1.00 20.84 -8.13
CA VAL A 392 0.04 21.76 -8.65
C VAL A 392 -0.57 23.04 -9.21
N GLU A 393 -0.11 24.21 -8.75
CA GLU A 393 -0.62 25.51 -9.23
C GLU A 393 -0.20 25.81 -10.67
N GLU A 394 1.03 25.50 -11.06
CA GLU A 394 1.56 25.70 -12.41
C GLU A 394 0.76 24.90 -13.46
N ALA A 395 0.23 23.72 -13.07
CA ALA A 395 -0.66 22.95 -13.94
C ALA A 395 -2.00 23.69 -14.18
N VAL A 396 -2.54 24.38 -13.17
CA VAL A 396 -3.76 25.19 -13.34
C VAL A 396 -3.52 26.34 -14.31
N GLU A 397 -2.39 27.03 -14.17
CA GLU A 397 -2.01 28.14 -15.05
C GLU A 397 -1.90 27.67 -16.51
N ALA A 398 -1.19 26.57 -16.75
CA ALA A 398 -1.02 26.01 -18.09
C ALA A 398 -2.34 25.55 -18.73
N PHE A 399 -3.23 24.94 -17.94
CA PHE A 399 -4.56 24.56 -18.44
C PHE A 399 -5.42 25.77 -18.76
N LYS A 400 -5.38 26.83 -17.95
CA LYS A 400 -6.09 28.08 -18.25
C LYS A 400 -5.56 28.74 -19.52
N GLU A 401 -4.25 28.77 -19.71
CA GLU A 401 -3.65 29.30 -20.93
C GLU A 401 -4.07 28.50 -22.17
N ARG A 402 -4.09 27.16 -22.06
CA ARG A 402 -4.40 26.27 -23.18
C ARG A 402 -5.89 26.20 -23.53
N PHE A 403 -6.77 26.24 -22.54
CA PHE A 403 -8.19 25.95 -22.68
C PHE A 403 -9.13 27.11 -22.31
N ALA A 404 -8.59 28.23 -21.81
CA ALA A 404 -9.31 29.45 -21.47
C ALA A 404 -10.52 29.20 -20.56
N ASP A 405 -11.71 29.60 -20.98
CA ASP A 405 -12.97 29.52 -20.25
C ASP A 405 -13.54 28.09 -20.15
N LYS A 406 -12.98 27.13 -20.89
CA LYS A 406 -13.44 25.74 -20.88
C LYS A 406 -12.95 24.96 -19.68
N VAL A 407 -11.92 25.42 -18.99
CA VAL A 407 -11.37 24.73 -17.81
C VAL A 407 -11.85 25.36 -16.52
N PHE A 408 -12.27 24.51 -15.60
CA PHE A 408 -12.61 24.88 -14.23
C PHE A 408 -12.08 23.83 -13.26
N TYR A 409 -12.02 24.19 -11.98
CA TYR A 409 -11.40 23.36 -10.94
C TYR A 409 -11.96 23.73 -9.55
N TYR A 410 -11.74 22.86 -8.56
CA TYR A 410 -12.09 23.16 -7.17
C TYR A 410 -11.07 24.14 -6.57
N PRO A 411 -11.49 25.23 -5.89
CA PRO A 411 -10.60 26.30 -5.42
C PRO A 411 -9.87 25.94 -4.12
N GLN A 412 -9.05 24.89 -4.16
CA GLN A 412 -8.14 24.52 -3.07
C GLN A 412 -6.84 25.31 -3.08
N MET A 413 -6.12 25.26 -1.96
CA MET A 413 -4.69 25.61 -1.92
C MET A 413 -3.89 24.56 -2.71
N ARG A 414 -2.83 25.00 -3.37
CA ARG A 414 -1.96 24.15 -4.20
C ARG A 414 -0.50 24.37 -3.87
N TYR A 415 0.30 23.39 -4.25
CA TYR A 415 1.75 23.41 -4.10
C TYR A 415 2.39 23.88 -5.39
N SER A 416 3.61 24.40 -5.27
CA SER A 416 4.48 24.59 -6.44
C SER A 416 4.94 23.23 -6.97
N GLU A 417 5.20 23.18 -8.27
CA GLU A 417 5.78 22.03 -8.94
C GLU A 417 7.11 21.60 -8.31
N LYS A 418 7.89 22.50 -7.70
CA LYS A 418 9.19 22.20 -7.06
C LYS A 418 9.09 21.60 -5.65
N CYS A 419 8.08 20.78 -5.39
CA CYS A 419 7.89 20.21 -4.08
C CYS A 419 8.84 19.02 -3.81
N ASP A 420 9.66 19.13 -2.76
CA ASP A 420 10.70 18.15 -2.41
C ASP A 420 10.27 17.17 -1.29
N ASN A 421 8.97 17.03 -1.01
CA ASN A 421 8.47 16.13 0.03
C ASN A 421 7.17 15.42 -0.40
N TYR A 422 6.83 14.33 0.28
CA TYR A 422 5.60 13.56 0.05
C TYR A 422 4.37 14.40 0.38
N LEU A 423 3.36 14.37 -0.50
CA LEU A 423 2.20 15.24 -0.38
C LEU A 423 1.45 15.04 0.94
N GLY A 424 1.36 13.79 1.42
CA GLY A 424 0.66 13.44 2.66
C GLY A 424 1.29 14.02 3.93
N ALA A 425 2.56 14.44 3.87
CA ALA A 425 3.33 15.03 4.96
C ALA A 425 3.44 16.56 4.88
N LEU A 426 2.94 17.17 3.79
CA LEU A 426 2.98 18.62 3.61
C LEU A 426 1.85 19.31 4.37
N SER A 427 2.12 20.55 4.77
CA SER A 427 1.17 21.45 5.41
C SER A 427 1.11 22.79 4.68
N PHE A 428 -0.07 23.40 4.66
CA PHE A 428 -0.25 24.79 4.24
C PHE A 428 -0.14 25.77 5.42
N GLU A 429 0.19 25.28 6.61
CA GLU A 429 0.34 26.07 7.85
C GLU A 429 -0.88 26.93 8.19
N ARG A 430 -2.06 26.51 7.73
CA ARG A 430 -3.34 27.13 8.10
C ARG A 430 -3.94 26.45 9.32
N LYS A 431 -4.84 27.15 9.99
CA LYS A 431 -5.64 26.58 11.07
C LYS A 431 -6.53 25.44 10.54
N GLU A 432 -6.56 24.31 11.24
CA GLU A 432 -7.27 23.08 10.84
C GLU A 432 -6.86 22.55 9.45
N ASP A 433 -5.57 22.66 9.10
CA ASP A 433 -5.10 22.27 7.78
C ASP A 433 -5.40 20.80 7.46
N ALA A 434 -5.23 19.89 8.41
CA ALA A 434 -5.51 18.48 8.21
C ALA A 434 -6.99 18.22 7.86
N PHE A 435 -7.91 18.98 8.47
CA PHE A 435 -9.33 18.95 8.09
C PHE A 435 -9.52 19.42 6.66
N TYR A 436 -9.05 20.62 6.30
CA TYR A 436 -9.32 21.15 4.98
C TYR A 436 -8.63 20.37 3.87
N ARG A 437 -7.39 19.85 4.07
CA ARG A 437 -6.74 18.94 3.11
C ARG A 437 -7.60 17.70 2.86
N GLY A 438 -8.21 17.13 3.90
CA GLY A 438 -9.13 16.01 3.77
C GLY A 438 -10.44 16.36 3.06
N ALA A 439 -11.05 17.50 3.42
CA ALA A 439 -12.31 17.94 2.83
C ALA A 439 -12.15 18.31 1.35
N ASP A 440 -11.10 19.07 1.02
CA ASP A 440 -10.76 19.49 -0.34
C ASP A 440 -10.55 18.27 -1.23
N TYR A 441 -9.74 17.29 -0.79
CA TYR A 441 -9.52 16.02 -1.50
C TYR A 441 -10.82 15.24 -1.72
N TRP A 442 -11.68 15.13 -0.70
CA TRP A 442 -12.94 14.41 -0.84
C TRP A 442 -13.86 15.07 -1.90
N ILE A 443 -13.98 16.39 -1.86
CA ILE A 443 -14.84 17.16 -2.76
C ILE A 443 -14.31 17.11 -4.19
N LEU A 444 -13.01 17.30 -4.39
CA LEU A 444 -12.43 17.34 -5.72
C LEU A 444 -12.52 15.99 -6.44
N ILE A 445 -12.31 14.88 -5.73
CA ILE A 445 -12.42 13.52 -6.30
C ILE A 445 -13.87 13.17 -6.59
N ASN A 446 -14.81 13.57 -5.73
CA ASN A 446 -16.22 13.34 -6.00
C ASN A 446 -16.76 14.15 -7.19
N ALA A 447 -16.22 15.34 -7.43
CA ALA A 447 -16.50 16.11 -8.64
C ALA A 447 -15.93 15.40 -9.88
N LEU A 448 -14.69 14.90 -9.77
CA LEU A 448 -14.06 14.12 -10.84
C LEU A 448 -14.88 12.88 -11.19
N ALA A 449 -15.36 12.15 -10.18
CA ALA A 449 -16.23 10.97 -10.31
C ALA A 449 -17.58 11.27 -10.99
N ARG A 450 -17.99 12.53 -11.08
CA ARG A 450 -19.25 12.99 -11.72
C ARG A 450 -19.05 13.58 -13.12
N CYS A 451 -17.82 13.60 -13.62
CA CYS A 451 -17.54 13.98 -15.01
C CYS A 451 -18.06 12.89 -15.97
N ASP A 452 -18.26 13.26 -17.24
CA ASP A 452 -18.77 12.36 -18.27
C ASP A 452 -17.70 11.39 -18.79
N SER A 453 -16.42 11.78 -18.71
CA SER A 453 -15.27 10.95 -19.09
C SER A 453 -14.05 11.32 -18.25
N LEU A 454 -13.02 10.47 -18.24
CA LEU A 454 -11.83 10.62 -17.41
C LEU A 454 -10.54 10.48 -18.22
N ILE A 455 -9.57 11.36 -17.96
CA ILE A 455 -8.15 11.20 -18.32
C ILE A 455 -7.31 11.33 -17.05
N SER A 456 -6.44 10.37 -16.78
CA SER A 456 -5.59 10.42 -15.58
C SER A 456 -4.29 9.62 -15.72
N GLY A 457 -3.28 9.94 -14.92
CA GLY A 457 -2.23 8.97 -14.58
C GLY A 457 -2.73 8.01 -13.49
N GLN A 458 -2.07 6.85 -13.34
CA GLN A 458 -2.42 5.87 -12.32
C GLN A 458 -1.99 6.36 -10.93
N CYS A 459 -2.93 6.57 -10.02
CA CYS A 459 -2.67 6.88 -8.61
C CYS A 459 -3.88 6.54 -7.73
N GLY A 460 -3.73 6.67 -6.41
CA GLY A 460 -4.86 6.43 -5.48
C GLY A 460 -6.07 7.33 -5.74
N GLY A 461 -5.86 8.55 -6.24
CA GLY A 461 -6.94 9.47 -6.60
C GLY A 461 -7.73 9.04 -7.83
N SER A 462 -7.05 8.57 -8.89
CA SER A 462 -7.74 8.09 -10.10
C SER A 462 -8.55 6.83 -9.80
N HIS A 463 -7.97 5.88 -9.06
CA HIS A 463 -8.67 4.68 -8.62
C HIS A 463 -9.93 5.03 -7.80
N LEU A 464 -9.81 5.93 -6.82
CA LEU A 464 -10.95 6.36 -6.02
C LEU A 464 -12.05 7.02 -6.86
N ALA A 465 -11.68 7.87 -7.82
CA ALA A 465 -12.66 8.51 -8.71
C ALA A 465 -13.40 7.48 -9.57
N ILE A 466 -12.70 6.50 -10.13
CA ILE A 466 -13.26 5.40 -10.92
C ILE A 466 -14.20 4.55 -10.06
N GLU A 467 -13.80 4.22 -8.82
CA GLU A 467 -14.63 3.44 -7.91
C GLU A 467 -15.92 4.18 -7.51
N ILE A 468 -15.83 5.48 -7.18
CA ILE A 468 -17.01 6.30 -6.85
C ILE A 468 -17.92 6.46 -8.07
N ASN A 469 -17.35 6.66 -9.25
CA ASN A 469 -18.08 6.77 -10.51
C ASN A 469 -18.85 5.48 -10.83
N GLY A 470 -18.31 4.32 -10.45
CA GLY A 470 -19.04 3.06 -10.53
C GLY A 470 -19.36 2.56 -11.95
N GLY A 471 -18.54 2.96 -12.93
CA GLY A 471 -18.67 2.57 -14.34
C GLY A 471 -19.63 3.45 -15.15
N MET A 472 -19.91 4.67 -14.70
CA MET A 472 -20.76 5.65 -15.38
C MET A 472 -19.99 6.56 -16.36
N TYR A 473 -18.66 6.56 -16.34
CA TYR A 473 -17.87 7.26 -17.35
C TYR A 473 -18.15 6.69 -18.75
N SER A 474 -18.38 7.57 -19.71
CA SER A 474 -18.54 7.20 -21.13
C SER A 474 -17.21 6.73 -21.73
N ASN A 475 -16.11 7.39 -21.36
CA ASN A 475 -14.76 7.04 -21.78
C ASN A 475 -13.77 7.21 -20.62
N VAL A 476 -12.75 6.35 -20.57
CA VAL A 476 -11.64 6.43 -19.61
C VAL A 476 -10.33 6.23 -20.37
N PHE A 477 -9.36 7.11 -20.13
CA PHE A 477 -7.98 6.94 -20.58
C PHE A 477 -7.03 7.08 -19.39
N GLU A 478 -6.36 5.98 -19.03
CA GLU A 478 -5.31 5.98 -18.00
C GLU A 478 -3.93 5.81 -18.64
N PHE A 479 -3.00 6.70 -18.29
CA PHE A 479 -1.61 6.56 -18.72
C PHE A 479 -0.93 5.37 -18.03
N ASP A 480 -0.37 4.45 -18.81
CA ASP A 480 0.53 3.38 -18.35
C ASP A 480 1.94 3.60 -18.92
N LEU A 481 2.71 4.41 -18.19
CA LEU A 481 4.11 4.72 -18.53
C LEU A 481 5.11 3.82 -17.80
N GLY A 482 4.65 2.79 -17.07
CA GLY A 482 5.49 1.96 -16.20
C GLY A 482 5.66 2.54 -14.80
N LYS A 483 6.68 2.07 -14.08
CA LYS A 483 6.94 2.39 -12.67
C LYS A 483 8.41 2.76 -12.45
N TYR A 484 8.69 3.65 -11.50
CA TYR A 484 10.06 4.04 -11.16
C TYR A 484 10.84 2.86 -10.56
N GLY A 485 12.11 2.70 -10.96
CA GLY A 485 13.00 1.65 -10.43
C GLY A 485 12.61 0.21 -10.78
N VAL A 486 11.60 0.01 -11.63
CA VAL A 486 11.14 -1.32 -12.07
C VAL A 486 11.21 -1.37 -13.58
N THR A 487 12.08 -2.21 -14.14
CA THR A 487 12.08 -2.50 -15.57
C THR A 487 10.81 -3.25 -15.94
N LYS A 488 10.10 -2.81 -17.00
CA LYS A 488 8.98 -3.60 -17.56
C LYS A 488 9.56 -4.96 -18.00
N PRO A 489 8.93 -6.09 -17.60
CA PRO A 489 9.40 -7.43 -17.96
C PRO A 489 9.42 -7.67 -19.46
#